data_AF-A0AAU9S9Q1-F1
#
_entry.id   AF-A0AAU9S9Q1-F1
#
_cell.length_a   1.000
_cell.length_b   1.000
_cell.length_c   1.000
_cell.angle_alpha   90.00
_cell.angle_beta   90.00
_cell.angle_gamma   90.00
#
_symmetry.space_group_name_H-M   'P 1'
#
loop_
_entity.id
_entity.type
_entity.pdbx_description
1 polymer ?
#
loop_
_entity_poly.entity_id
_entity_poly.type
_entity_poly.pdbx_seq_one_letter_code
_entity_poly.pdbx_strand_id
1 'polypeptide(L)'
;MAFITSLFKALYLSLLFVTVASTRLTNRQNVFNVRRYGANPDGKTDNANVFANVWKSACGRISGSSKIYVPKGTFYLGGIEFVGPCINQIEFIIDGTLLAPSNPKDIKKDTWINFRYINDLFISGVGTLDGQGKQSWPLNDCHKNTNCPKLAMTMGFAFVNNSRIDGITSLNSKMGHLNFFSVHQFNITGITITAPDDSPNTDGIKFGFSSNIHISNTFIGTGDDCIAILSGNTNIDISNVKCGPGHGISVGSLGKNKDEKDVTGLTIRDTIFNGTSDGIRIKTWESSASKIIVSNFVFENIQMIDVGKPINIDQKYCPYPPCENKGESHVQIQDIKLKNIYGTSKNKVAVNLQCSKSFPCKNVELVDINLEHNGVEDGPSTAVCENVDSSAHGKMVPQHCMG
;
A
#
# COMPACT_ATOMS: atom_id res chain seq x y z
N MET A 1 46.63 96.59 9.82
CA MET A 1 46.79 96.88 8.38
C MET A 1 46.26 95.70 7.58
N ALA A 2 45.31 95.97 6.68
CA ALA A 2 44.82 95.20 5.51
C ALA A 2 44.51 93.69 5.68
N PHE A 3 43.25 93.23 5.70
CA PHE A 3 42.27 93.04 4.61
C PHE A 3 42.44 91.75 3.75
N ILE A 4 41.47 90.81 3.90
CA ILE A 4 40.71 89.98 2.91
C ILE A 4 41.54 89.13 1.90
N THR A 5 41.37 87.81 1.66
CA THR A 5 40.21 87.06 1.10
C THR A 5 40.37 85.52 1.17
N SER A 6 39.21 84.90 1.40
CA SER A 6 38.74 83.56 1.01
C SER A 6 39.47 82.84 -0.14
N LEU A 7 39.71 81.53 -0.01
CA LEU A 7 38.98 80.54 -0.82
C LEU A 7 39.20 79.09 -0.32
N PHE A 8 38.08 78.39 -0.15
CA PHE A 8 37.93 76.97 0.12
C PHE A 8 38.76 76.08 -0.83
N LYS A 9 39.53 75.15 -0.28
CA LYS A 9 39.88 73.89 -0.97
C LYS A 9 39.46 72.71 -0.09
N ALA A 10 38.39 72.07 -0.52
CA ALA A 10 37.84 70.86 0.07
C ALA A 10 38.87 69.72 -0.01
N LEU A 11 39.24 69.20 1.15
CA LEU A 11 39.99 67.97 1.29
C LEU A 11 38.98 66.82 1.12
N TYR A 12 38.89 66.23 -0.07
CA TYR A 12 38.10 65.01 -0.29
C TYR A 12 38.85 63.82 0.34
N LEU A 13 38.51 63.52 1.59
CA LEU A 13 38.87 62.27 2.24
C LEU A 13 37.92 61.19 1.71
N SER A 14 38.40 60.36 0.79
CA SER A 14 37.67 59.18 0.30
C SER A 14 37.58 58.13 1.41
N LEU A 15 36.56 58.24 2.28
CA LEU A 15 36.14 57.11 3.10
C LEU A 15 35.55 56.03 2.17
N LEU A 16 36.36 55.01 1.88
CA LEU A 16 35.88 53.70 1.46
C LEU A 16 35.03 53.11 2.59
N PHE A 17 33.73 53.41 2.59
CA PHE A 17 32.75 52.58 3.27
C PHE A 17 32.62 51.27 2.47
N VAL A 18 33.48 50.30 2.79
CA VAL A 18 33.17 48.90 2.49
C VAL A 18 31.98 48.54 3.37
N THR A 19 30.77 48.71 2.82
CA THR A 19 29.60 48.05 3.39
C THR A 19 29.86 46.56 3.26
N VAL A 20 30.31 45.94 4.35
CA VAL A 20 30.19 44.49 4.50
C VAL A 20 28.69 44.26 4.56
N ALA A 21 28.09 44.04 3.38
CA ALA A 21 26.79 43.42 3.28
C ALA A 21 26.97 42.08 3.99
N SER A 22 26.56 42.04 5.27
CA SER A 22 26.33 40.78 5.95
C SER A 22 25.37 40.06 5.05
N THR A 23 25.86 39.09 4.29
CA THR A 23 25.04 38.08 3.67
C THR A 23 24.33 37.45 4.86
N ARG A 24 23.11 37.92 5.15
CA ARG A 24 22.16 37.10 5.87
C ARG A 24 22.19 35.81 5.07
N LEU A 25 22.82 34.76 5.61
CA LEU A 25 22.52 33.40 5.21
C LEU A 25 21.00 33.36 5.30
N THR A 26 20.34 33.53 4.16
CA THR A 26 18.90 33.41 4.08
C THR A 26 18.70 32.01 4.62
N ASN A 27 18.08 31.92 5.80
CA ASN A 27 17.69 30.66 6.37
C ASN A 27 16.73 30.08 5.33
N ARG A 28 17.26 29.30 4.37
CA ARG A 28 16.51 28.80 3.22
C ARG A 28 15.43 27.95 3.85
N GLN A 29 14.23 28.51 3.90
CA GLN A 29 13.13 27.92 4.63
C GLN A 29 12.94 26.51 4.06
N ASN A 30 13.37 25.52 4.84
CA ASN A 30 13.28 24.13 4.48
C ASN A 30 12.01 23.50 5.02
N VAL A 31 11.26 24.22 5.86
CA VAL A 31 9.98 23.81 6.43
C VAL A 31 8.84 24.59 5.77
N PHE A 32 8.05 23.87 5.00
CA PHE A 32 6.85 24.33 4.30
C PHE A 32 5.61 23.90 5.08
N ASN A 33 5.24 24.70 6.09
CA ASN A 33 4.03 24.45 6.88
C ASN A 33 2.79 24.90 6.11
N VAL A 34 1.87 23.97 5.82
CA VAL A 34 0.68 24.26 4.99
C VAL A 34 -0.18 25.39 5.55
N ARG A 35 -0.29 25.54 6.87
CA ARG A 35 -1.04 26.65 7.49
C ARG A 35 -0.39 28.01 7.24
N ARG A 36 0.95 28.08 7.21
CA ARG A 36 1.66 29.32 6.87
C ARG A 36 1.48 29.70 5.39
N TYR A 37 1.13 28.73 4.55
CA TYR A 37 0.78 28.93 3.15
C TYR A 37 -0.73 29.19 2.95
N GLY A 38 -1.51 29.32 4.03
CA GLY A 38 -2.93 29.67 3.99
C GLY A 38 -3.89 28.49 4.07
N ALA A 39 -3.43 27.28 4.38
CA ALA A 39 -4.34 26.14 4.55
C ALA A 39 -5.23 26.34 5.79
N ASN A 40 -6.53 26.17 5.61
CA ASN A 40 -7.56 26.36 6.63
C ASN A 40 -8.02 25.01 7.21
N PRO A 41 -7.77 24.76 8.51
CA PRO A 41 -8.13 23.51 9.18
C PRO A 41 -9.58 23.52 9.73
N ASP A 42 -10.55 23.92 8.91
CA ASP A 42 -11.97 24.03 9.30
C ASP A 42 -12.82 22.81 8.88
N GLY A 43 -12.21 21.82 8.23
CA GLY A 43 -12.89 20.65 7.67
C GLY A 43 -13.84 20.95 6.51
N LYS A 44 -13.79 22.16 5.92
CA LYS A 44 -14.75 22.60 4.89
C LYS A 44 -14.08 23.28 3.70
N THR A 45 -13.10 24.13 3.95
CA THR A 45 -12.37 24.86 2.93
C THR A 45 -11.48 23.90 2.15
N ASP A 46 -11.57 23.90 0.82
CA ASP A 46 -10.68 23.08 -0.01
C ASP A 46 -9.24 23.61 -0.03
N ASN A 47 -8.34 22.80 0.54
CA ASN A 47 -6.93 23.09 0.67
C ASN A 47 -6.07 22.60 -0.51
N ALA A 48 -6.65 21.95 -1.53
CA ALA A 48 -5.89 21.33 -2.62
C ALA A 48 -4.93 22.31 -3.32
N ASN A 49 -5.40 23.53 -3.63
CA ASN A 49 -4.56 24.56 -4.25
C ASN A 49 -3.41 25.01 -3.35
N VAL A 50 -3.64 25.11 -2.03
CA VAL A 50 -2.59 25.47 -1.07
C VAL A 50 -1.55 24.36 -0.99
N PHE A 51 -1.97 23.10 -0.90
CA PHE A 51 -1.07 21.95 -0.86
C PHE A 51 -0.25 21.82 -2.17
N ALA A 52 -0.87 22.07 -3.33
CA ALA A 52 -0.17 22.08 -4.61
C ALA A 52 0.93 23.17 -4.67
N ASN A 53 0.65 24.37 -4.15
CA ASN A 53 1.63 25.46 -4.07
C ASN A 53 2.78 25.17 -3.10
N VAL A 54 2.46 24.56 -1.95
CA VAL A 54 3.44 24.07 -0.97
C VAL A 54 4.36 23.04 -1.62
N TRP A 55 3.78 22.04 -2.30
CA TRP A 55 4.53 21.01 -3.00
C TRP A 55 5.45 21.60 -4.06
N LYS A 56 4.93 22.49 -4.92
CA LYS A 56 5.74 23.16 -5.95
C LYS A 56 6.93 23.90 -5.36
N SER A 57 6.73 24.58 -4.23
CA SER A 57 7.79 25.32 -3.54
C SER A 57 8.85 24.39 -2.93
N ALA A 58 8.41 23.28 -2.32
CA ALA A 58 9.28 22.31 -1.66
C ALA A 58 10.09 21.45 -2.66
N CYS A 59 9.43 20.99 -3.73
CA CYS A 59 9.99 20.15 -4.80
C CYS A 59 10.86 20.95 -5.78
N GLY A 60 10.57 22.24 -5.96
CA GLY A 60 11.36 23.14 -6.81
C GLY A 60 12.71 23.55 -6.22
N ARG A 61 13.09 23.04 -5.05
CA ARG A 61 14.38 23.35 -4.43
C ARG A 61 15.48 22.53 -5.08
N ILE A 62 16.53 23.21 -5.50
CA ILE A 62 17.68 22.59 -6.18
C ILE A 62 18.74 22.01 -5.22
N SER A 63 18.57 22.19 -3.90
CA SER A 63 19.54 21.69 -2.91
C SER A 63 18.96 21.53 -1.50
N GLY A 64 19.58 20.62 -0.74
CA GLY A 64 19.21 20.26 0.63
C GLY A 64 18.04 19.27 0.66
N SER A 65 17.29 19.26 1.76
CA SER A 65 16.01 18.56 1.90
C SER A 65 14.89 19.56 2.18
N SER A 66 13.66 19.20 1.84
CA SER A 66 12.45 19.98 2.15
C SER A 66 11.50 19.17 3.02
N LYS A 67 10.99 19.82 4.06
CA LYS A 67 10.00 19.30 5.01
C LYS A 67 8.66 19.99 4.75
N ILE A 68 7.70 19.27 4.19
CA ILE A 68 6.31 19.70 4.13
C ILE A 68 5.65 19.28 5.43
N TYR A 69 5.01 20.21 6.14
CA TYR A 69 4.39 19.93 7.43
C TYR A 69 2.90 20.26 7.45
N VAL A 70 2.08 19.25 7.71
CA VAL A 70 0.65 19.34 7.98
C VAL A 70 0.45 19.24 9.50
N PRO A 71 0.24 20.36 10.21
CA PRO A 71 0.07 20.36 11.66
C PRO A 71 -1.29 19.78 12.06
N LYS A 72 -1.51 19.59 13.37
CA LYS A 72 -2.81 19.20 13.92
C LYS A 72 -3.94 20.14 13.45
N GLY A 73 -5.10 19.54 13.17
CA GLY A 73 -6.29 20.19 12.60
C GLY A 73 -6.92 19.31 11.51
N THR A 74 -8.14 19.65 11.08
CA THR A 74 -8.85 18.92 10.03
C THR A 74 -8.86 19.72 8.74
N PHE A 75 -8.15 19.26 7.73
CA PHE A 75 -8.04 19.92 6.43
C PHE A 75 -8.90 19.16 5.42
N TYR A 76 -10.00 19.77 4.99
CA TYR A 76 -10.69 19.27 3.80
C TYR A 76 -9.75 19.43 2.61
N LEU A 77 -9.58 18.35 1.85
CA LEU A 77 -8.62 18.28 0.75
C LEU A 77 -9.29 17.61 -0.44
N GLY A 78 -9.51 18.36 -1.51
CA GLY A 78 -9.93 17.80 -2.80
C GLY A 78 -8.88 16.83 -3.38
N GLY A 79 -9.22 16.20 -4.51
CA GLY A 79 -8.27 15.34 -5.23
C GLY A 79 -6.99 16.07 -5.62
N ILE A 80 -5.83 15.47 -5.34
CA ILE A 80 -4.52 16.10 -5.57
C ILE A 80 -3.47 15.11 -6.08
N GLU A 81 -2.66 15.58 -7.03
CA GLU A 81 -1.46 14.89 -7.51
C GLU A 81 -0.21 15.71 -7.17
N PHE A 82 0.73 15.07 -6.48
CA PHE A 82 2.07 15.57 -6.19
C PHE A 82 3.05 14.93 -7.18
N VAL A 83 3.57 15.75 -8.10
CA VAL A 83 4.35 15.26 -9.24
C VAL A 83 5.78 15.80 -9.15
N GLY A 84 6.75 14.90 -9.36
CA GLY A 84 8.16 15.23 -9.53
C GLY A 84 8.56 15.48 -10.99
N PRO A 85 9.84 15.38 -11.35
CA PRO A 85 10.95 15.01 -10.47
C PRO A 85 11.25 16.11 -9.45
N CYS A 86 11.50 15.72 -8.20
CA CYS A 86 12.10 16.59 -7.20
C CYS A 86 13.60 16.30 -7.15
N ILE A 87 14.42 17.35 -7.18
CA ILE A 87 15.89 17.22 -7.10
C ILE A 87 16.31 16.93 -5.65
N ASN A 88 15.58 17.52 -4.70
CA ASN A 88 15.81 17.35 -3.28
C ASN A 88 14.89 16.28 -2.68
N GLN A 89 15.36 15.63 -1.61
CA GLN A 89 14.54 14.78 -0.74
C GLN A 89 13.35 15.57 -0.17
N ILE A 90 12.19 14.91 -0.08
CA ILE A 90 10.97 15.45 0.49
C ILE A 90 10.57 14.65 1.72
N GLU A 91 10.52 15.30 2.88
CA GLU A 91 9.89 14.78 4.08
C GLU A 91 8.48 15.37 4.18
N PHE A 92 7.44 14.54 4.09
CA PHE A 92 6.03 14.95 4.15
C PHE A 92 5.44 14.47 5.48
N ILE A 93 5.33 15.38 6.45
CA ILE A 93 4.91 15.07 7.81
C ILE A 93 3.44 15.43 7.99
N ILE A 94 2.64 14.46 8.41
CA ILE A 94 1.19 14.58 8.61
C ILE A 94 0.85 14.32 10.08
N ASP A 95 0.58 15.38 10.84
CA ASP A 95 0.08 15.31 12.21
C ASP A 95 -1.43 15.62 12.31
N GLY A 96 -2.00 16.21 11.26
CA GLY A 96 -3.42 16.54 11.16
C GLY A 96 -4.25 15.44 10.51
N THR A 97 -5.54 15.72 10.37
CA THR A 97 -6.47 14.92 9.58
C THR A 97 -6.61 15.54 8.21
N LEU A 98 -6.30 14.79 7.16
CA LEU A 98 -6.74 15.09 5.81
C LEU A 98 -8.13 14.46 5.64
N LEU A 99 -9.11 15.24 5.22
CA LEU A 99 -10.50 14.83 5.09
C LEU A 99 -10.91 14.86 3.61
N ALA A 100 -11.28 13.70 3.07
CA ALA A 100 -11.70 13.56 1.68
C ALA A 100 -13.09 14.15 1.44
N PRO A 101 -13.43 14.55 0.21
CA PRO A 101 -14.81 14.82 -0.19
C PRO A 101 -15.70 13.61 0.12
N SER A 102 -16.85 13.82 0.78
CA SER A 102 -17.76 12.70 1.10
C SER A 102 -18.41 12.12 -0.16
N ASN A 103 -18.77 12.98 -1.11
CA ASN A 103 -19.33 12.58 -2.40
C ASN A 103 -18.20 12.04 -3.30
N PRO A 104 -18.25 10.76 -3.71
CA PRO A 104 -17.20 10.15 -4.53
C PRO A 104 -16.98 10.87 -5.87
N LYS A 105 -18.01 11.53 -6.41
CA LYS A 105 -17.90 12.25 -7.68
C LYS A 105 -16.98 13.45 -7.60
N ASP A 106 -16.65 13.96 -6.41
CA ASP A 106 -15.80 15.15 -6.27
C ASP A 106 -14.31 14.83 -6.40
N ILE A 107 -13.95 13.54 -6.42
CA ILE A 107 -12.60 13.07 -6.76
C ILE A 107 -12.62 12.57 -8.20
N LYS A 108 -12.04 13.34 -9.13
CA LYS A 108 -12.07 13.06 -10.58
C LYS A 108 -10.97 12.10 -11.06
N LYS A 109 -10.38 11.33 -10.16
CA LYS A 109 -9.21 10.48 -10.38
C LYS A 109 -9.39 9.15 -9.64
N ASP A 110 -8.62 8.15 -10.06
CA ASP A 110 -8.63 6.81 -9.43
C ASP A 110 -7.96 6.81 -8.04
N THR A 111 -7.35 7.93 -7.63
CA THR A 111 -6.66 8.11 -6.34
C THR A 111 -6.90 9.52 -5.83
N TRP A 112 -7.18 9.65 -4.53
CA TRP A 112 -7.41 10.93 -3.86
C TRP A 112 -6.13 11.73 -3.68
N ILE A 113 -5.09 11.15 -3.07
CA ILE A 113 -3.76 11.77 -2.89
C ILE A 113 -2.72 10.91 -3.62
N ASN A 114 -2.16 11.41 -4.73
CA ASN A 114 -1.25 10.62 -5.56
C ASN A 114 0.15 11.23 -5.63
N PHE A 115 1.19 10.43 -5.38
CA PHE A 115 2.60 10.82 -5.53
C PHE A 115 3.19 10.14 -6.77
N ARG A 116 3.76 10.93 -7.69
CA ARG A 116 4.22 10.42 -8.99
C ARG A 116 5.60 10.92 -9.40
N TYR A 117 6.44 10.01 -9.92
CA TYR A 117 7.76 10.30 -10.48
C TYR A 117 8.70 10.97 -9.46
N ILE A 118 8.81 10.40 -8.26
CA ILE A 118 9.56 10.99 -7.15
C ILE A 118 10.57 9.97 -6.63
N ASN A 119 11.78 10.44 -6.36
CA ASN A 119 12.75 9.71 -5.55
C ASN A 119 12.85 10.38 -4.17
N ASP A 120 13.22 9.62 -3.14
CA ASP A 120 13.50 10.15 -1.81
C ASP A 120 12.29 10.87 -1.16
N LEU A 121 11.11 10.25 -1.22
CA LEU A 121 9.88 10.70 -0.56
C LEU A 121 9.69 9.97 0.78
N PHE A 122 9.71 10.73 1.87
CA PHE A 122 9.57 10.22 3.23
C PHE A 122 8.31 10.76 3.88
N ILE A 123 7.26 9.94 3.94
CA ILE A 123 6.00 10.30 4.60
C ILE A 123 6.07 9.82 6.05
N SER A 124 5.70 10.67 7.00
CA SER A 124 5.66 10.32 8.42
C SER A 124 4.61 11.12 9.18
N GLY A 125 4.46 10.83 10.48
CA GLY A 125 3.61 11.58 11.40
C GLY A 125 2.63 10.65 12.12
N VAL A 126 1.64 11.25 12.78
CA VAL A 126 0.59 10.52 13.54
C VAL A 126 -0.82 10.83 13.03
N GLY A 127 -0.90 11.49 11.88
CA GLY A 127 -2.13 12.00 11.31
C GLY A 127 -3.00 10.93 10.68
N THR A 128 -4.18 11.36 10.22
CA THR A 128 -5.22 10.50 9.66
C THR A 128 -5.58 10.94 8.25
N LEU A 129 -5.69 9.96 7.34
CA LEU A 129 -6.31 10.12 6.04
C LEU A 129 -7.74 9.58 6.15
N ASP A 130 -8.74 10.44 6.35
CA ASP A 130 -10.15 10.03 6.38
C ASP A 130 -10.72 10.06 4.96
N GLY A 131 -10.84 8.87 4.37
CA GLY A 131 -11.32 8.66 3.02
C GLY A 131 -12.83 8.85 2.86
N GLN A 132 -13.62 8.97 3.93
CA GLN A 132 -15.08 9.17 3.88
C GLN A 132 -15.82 8.17 2.95
N GLY A 133 -15.51 6.88 3.10
CA GLY A 133 -15.94 5.79 2.22
C GLY A 133 -17.43 5.45 2.20
N LYS A 134 -18.18 5.77 3.27
CA LYS A 134 -19.54 5.28 3.50
C LYS A 134 -20.53 5.55 2.35
N GLN A 135 -20.44 6.71 1.69
CA GLN A 135 -21.33 7.04 0.56
C GLN A 135 -20.93 6.35 -0.75
N SER A 136 -19.70 5.84 -0.83
CA SER A 136 -19.14 5.18 -2.01
C SER A 136 -19.44 3.69 -2.05
N TRP A 137 -19.47 3.02 -0.90
CA TRP A 137 -19.59 1.56 -0.83
C TRP A 137 -20.84 1.01 -1.53
N PRO A 138 -22.05 1.59 -1.41
CA PRO A 138 -23.21 1.11 -2.15
C PRO A 138 -23.10 1.29 -3.68
N LEU A 139 -22.17 2.13 -4.15
CA LEU A 139 -21.92 2.38 -5.57
C LEU A 139 -20.86 1.43 -6.15
N ASN A 140 -20.22 0.60 -5.33
CA ASN A 140 -19.24 -0.37 -5.79
C ASN A 140 -19.92 -1.64 -6.31
N ASP A 141 -20.69 -1.49 -7.39
CA ASP A 141 -21.53 -2.53 -7.98
C ASP A 141 -21.04 -2.93 -9.39
N CYS A 142 -19.78 -2.66 -9.72
CA CYS A 142 -19.20 -2.86 -11.06
C CYS A 142 -19.30 -4.29 -11.61
N HIS A 143 -19.51 -5.28 -10.74
CA HIS A 143 -19.73 -6.67 -11.13
C HIS A 143 -21.15 -6.92 -11.68
N LYS A 144 -22.12 -6.05 -11.35
CA LYS A 144 -23.51 -6.08 -11.82
C LYS A 144 -23.81 -4.95 -12.82
N ASN A 145 -23.16 -3.81 -12.65
CA ASN A 145 -23.43 -2.58 -13.37
C ASN A 145 -22.18 -2.11 -14.12
N THR A 146 -22.20 -2.19 -15.45
CA THR A 146 -21.09 -1.74 -16.29
C THR A 146 -20.88 -0.21 -16.27
N ASN A 147 -21.86 0.55 -15.78
CA ASN A 147 -21.80 2.01 -15.63
C ASN A 147 -21.52 2.43 -14.17
N CYS A 148 -21.04 1.53 -13.32
CA CYS A 148 -20.64 1.87 -11.96
C CYS A 148 -19.63 3.05 -11.96
N PRO A 149 -19.66 3.93 -10.95
CA PRO A 149 -18.67 4.99 -10.84
C PRO A 149 -17.30 4.41 -10.47
N LYS A 150 -16.24 5.00 -11.03
CA LYS A 150 -14.89 4.77 -10.51
C LYS A 150 -14.76 5.40 -9.13
N LEU A 151 -14.29 4.62 -8.17
CA LEU A 151 -14.09 5.04 -6.79
C LEU A 151 -12.59 5.21 -6.51
N ALA A 152 -12.24 6.34 -5.88
CA ALA A 152 -10.85 6.67 -5.64
C ALA A 152 -10.25 5.88 -4.47
N MET A 153 -9.02 5.41 -4.64
CA MET A 153 -8.19 4.93 -3.54
C MET A 153 -7.70 6.10 -2.67
N THR A 154 -7.37 5.86 -1.40
CA THR A 154 -6.99 6.94 -0.48
C THR A 154 -5.64 7.57 -0.83
N MET A 155 -4.59 6.77 -1.00
CA MET A 155 -3.25 7.28 -1.35
C MET A 155 -2.54 6.36 -2.34
N GLY A 156 -1.86 6.96 -3.31
CA GLY A 156 -1.17 6.25 -4.39
C GLY A 156 0.26 6.70 -4.59
N PHE A 157 1.09 5.77 -5.05
CA PHE A 157 2.49 5.96 -5.40
C PHE A 157 2.73 5.35 -6.78
N ALA A 158 3.08 6.16 -7.76
CA ALA A 158 3.38 5.68 -9.11
C ALA A 158 4.76 6.14 -9.56
N PHE A 159 5.65 5.20 -9.91
CA PHE A 159 7.03 5.53 -10.30
C PHE A 159 7.78 6.26 -9.19
N VAL A 160 7.71 5.71 -7.97
CA VAL A 160 8.33 6.27 -6.77
C VAL A 160 9.45 5.35 -6.30
N ASN A 161 10.63 5.90 -6.01
CA ASN A 161 11.78 5.11 -5.60
C ASN A 161 12.45 5.60 -4.31
N ASN A 162 13.16 4.71 -3.63
CA ASN A 162 13.95 4.99 -2.42
C ASN A 162 13.15 5.82 -1.40
N SER A 163 11.99 5.30 -1.01
CA SER A 163 10.97 6.08 -0.30
C SER A 163 10.41 5.31 0.88
N ARG A 164 9.69 5.99 1.78
CA ARG A 164 9.05 5.33 2.93
C ARG A 164 7.79 6.02 3.39
N ILE A 165 6.96 5.27 4.11
CA ILE A 165 5.83 5.76 4.89
C ILE A 165 5.86 5.17 6.30
N ASP A 166 5.69 6.02 7.30
CA ASP A 166 5.80 5.66 8.73
C ASP A 166 4.66 6.28 9.57
N GLY A 167 4.00 5.48 10.42
CA GLY A 167 3.20 5.97 11.56
C GLY A 167 1.81 6.58 11.29
N ILE A 168 1.30 6.57 10.05
CA ILE A 168 0.00 7.21 9.73
C ILE A 168 -1.21 6.27 9.87
N THR A 169 -2.40 6.86 10.00
CA THR A 169 -3.68 6.13 9.90
C THR A 169 -4.38 6.40 8.57
N SER A 170 -4.84 5.35 7.89
CA SER A 170 -5.75 5.42 6.74
C SER A 170 -7.11 4.85 7.12
N LEU A 171 -8.16 5.68 7.05
CA LEU A 171 -9.48 5.39 7.60
C LEU A 171 -10.55 5.46 6.51
N ASN A 172 -11.42 4.45 6.45
CA ASN A 172 -12.64 4.41 5.63
C ASN A 172 -12.40 4.83 4.18
N SER A 173 -11.52 4.12 3.46
CA SER A 173 -11.30 4.41 2.05
C SER A 173 -12.57 4.13 1.22
N LYS A 174 -12.71 4.86 0.10
CA LYS A 174 -13.84 4.68 -0.84
C LYS A 174 -13.70 3.42 -1.68
N MET A 175 -12.45 2.98 -1.88
CA MET A 175 -12.02 1.71 -2.48
C MET A 175 -10.76 1.29 -1.69
N GLY A 176 -9.67 0.85 -2.31
CA GLY A 176 -8.45 0.48 -1.58
C GLY A 176 -7.76 1.67 -0.88
N HIS A 177 -6.99 1.39 0.17
CA HIS A 177 -6.35 2.40 1.01
C HIS A 177 -5.04 2.90 0.39
N LEU A 178 -4.04 2.03 0.22
CA LEU A 178 -2.73 2.39 -0.34
C LEU A 178 -2.45 1.63 -1.64
N ASN A 179 -2.07 2.35 -2.69
CA ASN A 179 -1.75 1.79 -4.01
C ASN A 179 -0.31 2.08 -4.42
N PHE A 180 0.43 1.07 -4.87
CA PHE A 180 1.79 1.23 -5.37
C PHE A 180 1.92 0.61 -6.76
N PHE A 181 2.43 1.40 -7.69
CA PHE A 181 2.60 0.99 -9.08
C PHE A 181 3.97 1.39 -9.59
N SER A 182 4.75 0.42 -10.09
CA SER A 182 6.12 0.69 -10.56
C SER A 182 6.98 1.36 -9.47
N VAL A 183 6.93 0.86 -8.24
CA VAL A 183 7.67 1.38 -7.09
C VAL A 183 8.89 0.51 -6.79
N HIS A 184 10.02 1.12 -6.48
CA HIS A 184 11.25 0.39 -6.17
C HIS A 184 11.94 0.89 -4.90
N GLN A 185 12.31 -0.02 -4.00
CA GLN A 185 12.89 0.29 -2.69
C GLN A 185 11.95 1.18 -1.86
N PHE A 186 10.93 0.57 -1.27
CA PHE A 186 9.94 1.29 -0.46
C PHE A 186 9.67 0.59 0.87
N ASN A 187 9.73 1.34 1.96
CA ASN A 187 9.44 0.83 3.30
C ASN A 187 8.10 1.36 3.81
N ILE A 188 7.25 0.46 4.30
CA ILE A 188 5.95 0.74 4.92
C ILE A 188 6.04 0.24 6.36
N THR A 189 5.91 1.13 7.34
CA THR A 189 6.13 0.77 8.75
C THR A 189 5.13 1.46 9.66
N GLY A 190 4.63 0.76 10.68
CA GLY A 190 3.88 1.40 11.76
C GLY A 190 2.53 1.99 11.35
N ILE A 191 2.00 1.65 10.18
CA ILE A 191 0.73 2.24 9.71
C ILE A 191 -0.47 1.48 10.27
N THR A 192 -1.59 2.19 10.37
CA THR A 192 -2.89 1.63 10.75
C THR A 192 -3.88 1.84 9.61
N ILE A 193 -4.51 0.77 9.13
CA ILE A 193 -5.51 0.81 8.06
C ILE A 193 -6.81 0.23 8.61
N THR A 194 -7.90 1.00 8.52
CA THR A 194 -9.22 0.56 9.02
C THR A 194 -10.37 0.95 8.10
N ALA A 195 -11.24 -0.01 7.81
CA ALA A 195 -12.57 0.15 7.24
C ALA A 195 -13.49 -0.97 7.77
N PRO A 196 -14.83 -0.84 7.71
CA PRO A 196 -15.75 -1.90 8.10
C PRO A 196 -15.52 -3.21 7.33
N ASP A 197 -15.84 -4.34 7.95
CA ASP A 197 -15.68 -5.69 7.35
C ASP A 197 -16.57 -5.91 6.12
N ASP A 198 -17.70 -5.20 6.05
CA ASP A 198 -18.65 -5.23 4.93
C ASP A 198 -18.35 -4.18 3.85
N SER A 199 -17.23 -3.44 3.95
CA SER A 199 -16.87 -2.42 2.97
C SER A 199 -16.24 -3.04 1.70
N PRO A 200 -16.86 -2.88 0.52
CA PRO A 200 -16.47 -3.61 -0.69
C PRO A 200 -15.20 -3.04 -1.32
N ASN A 201 -14.24 -3.92 -1.63
CA ASN A 201 -12.96 -3.60 -2.29
C ASN A 201 -12.16 -2.50 -1.60
N THR A 202 -12.15 -2.52 -0.26
CA THR A 202 -11.31 -1.66 0.56
C THR A 202 -9.95 -2.30 0.84
N ASP A 203 -9.28 -2.83 -0.18
CA ASP A 203 -7.95 -3.45 -0.07
C ASP A 203 -7.01 -2.54 0.75
N GLY A 204 -6.28 -3.09 1.72
CA GLY A 204 -5.40 -2.30 2.59
C GLY A 204 -4.19 -1.75 1.84
N ILE A 205 -3.26 -2.64 1.47
CA ILE A 205 -2.07 -2.30 0.70
C ILE A 205 -2.10 -3.07 -0.62
N LYS A 206 -2.06 -2.36 -1.75
CA LYS A 206 -2.10 -2.95 -3.09
C LYS A 206 -0.86 -2.58 -3.87
N PHE A 207 -0.19 -3.54 -4.48
CA PHE A 207 0.98 -3.24 -5.32
C PHE A 207 1.09 -4.09 -6.58
N GLY A 208 1.56 -3.46 -7.64
CA GLY A 208 1.87 -4.08 -8.93
C GLY A 208 3.16 -3.51 -9.52
N PHE A 209 3.86 -4.34 -10.29
CA PHE A 209 5.10 -3.96 -10.98
C PHE A 209 6.17 -3.34 -10.07
N SER A 210 6.22 -3.74 -8.80
CA SER A 210 7.06 -3.11 -7.77
C SER A 210 8.13 -4.06 -7.23
N SER A 211 9.20 -3.52 -6.67
CA SER A 211 10.29 -4.37 -6.17
C SER A 211 11.03 -3.81 -4.95
N ASN A 212 11.61 -4.70 -4.16
CA ASN A 212 12.31 -4.35 -2.91
C ASN A 212 11.38 -3.59 -1.95
N ILE A 213 10.23 -4.19 -1.64
CA ILE A 213 9.22 -3.60 -0.74
C ILE A 213 9.33 -4.26 0.63
N HIS A 214 9.38 -3.46 1.69
CA HIS A 214 9.39 -3.94 3.07
C HIS A 214 8.16 -3.41 3.81
N ILE A 215 7.37 -4.31 4.39
CA ILE A 215 6.17 -3.97 5.17
C ILE A 215 6.36 -4.52 6.57
N SER A 216 6.28 -3.66 7.60
CA SER A 216 6.42 -4.13 8.98
C SER A 216 5.56 -3.40 10.00
N ASN A 217 5.30 -4.07 11.12
CA ASN A 217 4.68 -3.50 12.32
C ASN A 217 3.36 -2.76 12.03
N THR A 218 2.49 -3.39 11.25
CA THR A 218 1.32 -2.73 10.65
C THR A 218 0.02 -3.44 11.06
N PHE A 219 -1.04 -2.67 11.29
CA PHE A 219 -2.39 -3.18 11.54
C PHE A 219 -3.31 -2.86 10.36
N ILE A 220 -4.00 -3.86 9.84
CA ILE A 220 -4.91 -3.73 8.70
C ILE A 220 -6.21 -4.48 9.01
N GLY A 221 -7.33 -3.77 9.02
CA GLY A 221 -8.67 -4.35 9.06
C GLY A 221 -9.57 -3.67 8.04
N THR A 222 -10.07 -4.41 7.06
CA THR A 222 -10.89 -3.87 5.96
C THR A 222 -11.96 -4.88 5.54
N GLY A 223 -12.69 -4.62 4.46
CA GLY A 223 -13.63 -5.57 3.88
C GLY A 223 -13.10 -6.31 2.64
N ASP A 224 -11.80 -6.19 2.35
CA ASP A 224 -11.16 -6.94 1.27
C ASP A 224 -9.73 -7.36 1.67
N ASP A 225 -8.84 -7.64 0.70
CA ASP A 225 -7.46 -8.07 0.95
C ASP A 225 -6.74 -7.08 1.90
N CYS A 226 -6.12 -7.59 2.97
CA CYS A 226 -5.23 -6.76 3.79
C CYS A 226 -4.05 -6.28 2.96
N ILE A 227 -3.45 -7.20 2.20
CA ILE A 227 -2.37 -6.92 1.26
C ILE A 227 -2.63 -7.69 -0.04
N ALA A 228 -2.71 -6.98 -1.16
CA ALA A 228 -2.93 -7.53 -2.50
C ALA A 228 -1.66 -7.36 -3.36
N ILE A 229 -1.05 -8.48 -3.71
CA ILE A 229 0.20 -8.59 -4.49
C ILE A 229 -0.17 -8.97 -5.92
N LEU A 230 -0.10 -8.00 -6.84
CA LEU A 230 -0.49 -8.19 -8.24
C LEU A 230 0.71 -8.60 -9.12
N SER A 231 0.50 -8.58 -10.43
CA SER A 231 1.51 -8.91 -11.45
C SER A 231 2.80 -8.08 -11.31
N GLY A 232 3.94 -8.72 -11.61
CA GLY A 232 5.23 -8.06 -11.81
C GLY A 232 5.98 -7.62 -10.56
N ASN A 233 5.70 -8.23 -9.41
CA ASN A 233 6.37 -7.87 -8.17
C ASN A 233 7.57 -8.77 -7.88
N THR A 234 8.68 -8.19 -7.39
CA THR A 234 9.88 -8.96 -6.99
C THR A 234 10.45 -8.52 -5.65
N ASN A 235 10.89 -9.47 -4.82
CA ASN A 235 11.53 -9.22 -3.53
C ASN A 235 10.68 -8.36 -2.57
N ILE A 236 9.70 -8.99 -1.95
CA ILE A 236 8.76 -8.39 -0.99
C ILE A 236 8.95 -9.09 0.37
N ASP A 237 9.26 -8.32 1.43
CA ASP A 237 9.36 -8.81 2.80
C ASP A 237 8.24 -8.19 3.66
N ILE A 238 7.41 -9.05 4.27
CA ILE A 238 6.27 -8.67 5.10
C ILE A 238 6.47 -9.32 6.47
N SER A 239 6.52 -8.52 7.53
CA SER A 239 6.73 -9.03 8.90
C SER A 239 5.89 -8.29 9.94
N ASN A 240 5.54 -8.94 11.05
CA ASN A 240 4.83 -8.29 12.16
C ASN A 240 3.55 -7.57 11.72
N VAL A 241 2.74 -8.23 10.88
CA VAL A 241 1.45 -7.69 10.42
C VAL A 241 0.30 -8.32 11.19
N LYS A 242 -0.65 -7.51 11.60
CA LYS A 242 -1.95 -7.95 12.10
C LYS A 242 -3.01 -7.64 11.04
N CYS A 243 -3.60 -8.67 10.47
CA CYS A 243 -4.58 -8.60 9.39
C CYS A 243 -5.91 -9.14 9.89
N GLY A 244 -6.97 -8.34 9.82
CA GLY A 244 -8.29 -8.78 10.28
C GLY A 244 -9.17 -7.65 10.81
N PRO A 245 -10.45 -7.57 10.38
CA PRO A 245 -11.13 -8.41 9.37
C PRO A 245 -10.62 -8.15 7.94
N GLY A 246 -11.11 -8.93 6.94
CA GLY A 246 -10.75 -8.79 5.52
C GLY A 246 -10.52 -10.14 4.82
N HIS A 247 -9.84 -10.12 3.66
CA HIS A 247 -9.57 -11.31 2.82
C HIS A 247 -8.15 -11.87 2.94
N GLY A 248 -7.40 -11.50 3.98
CA GLY A 248 -6.05 -12.01 4.21
C GLY A 248 -4.98 -11.34 3.35
N ILE A 249 -3.85 -12.02 3.14
CA ILE A 249 -2.79 -11.57 2.23
C ILE A 249 -2.86 -12.42 0.97
N SER A 250 -3.15 -11.75 -0.15
CA SER A 250 -3.47 -12.36 -1.43
C SER A 250 -2.43 -12.05 -2.50
N VAL A 251 -1.91 -13.09 -3.14
CA VAL A 251 -1.21 -12.99 -4.42
C VAL A 251 -2.23 -13.19 -5.54
N GLY A 252 -2.42 -12.15 -6.35
CA GLY A 252 -3.34 -12.12 -7.48
C GLY A 252 -4.60 -11.27 -7.28
N SER A 253 -5.63 -11.42 -8.11
CA SER A 253 -5.76 -12.48 -9.13
C SER A 253 -4.77 -12.33 -10.28
N LEU A 254 -4.05 -13.41 -10.59
CA LEU A 254 -3.07 -13.48 -11.68
C LEU A 254 -3.59 -14.30 -12.86
N GLY A 255 -3.07 -14.05 -14.05
CA GLY A 255 -3.40 -14.76 -15.28
C GLY A 255 -4.51 -14.12 -16.12
N LYS A 256 -5.13 -13.02 -15.68
CA LYS A 256 -6.28 -12.43 -16.40
C LYS A 256 -5.86 -11.78 -17.71
N ASN A 257 -4.76 -11.03 -17.67
CA ASN A 257 -4.31 -10.20 -18.78
C ASN A 257 -3.06 -10.80 -19.43
N LYS A 258 -2.88 -10.53 -20.72
CA LYS A 258 -1.76 -11.09 -21.52
C LYS A 258 -0.39 -10.56 -21.11
N ASP A 259 -0.32 -9.30 -20.67
CA ASP A 259 0.94 -8.59 -20.40
C ASP A 259 1.40 -8.68 -18.94
N GLU A 260 0.81 -9.61 -18.17
CA GLU A 260 1.25 -9.87 -16.81
C GLU A 260 2.70 -10.38 -16.76
N LYS A 261 3.33 -10.18 -15.61
CA LYS A 261 4.72 -10.51 -15.33
C LYS A 261 4.80 -11.35 -14.07
N ASP A 262 5.90 -12.09 -13.98
CA ASP A 262 6.18 -12.98 -12.86
C ASP A 262 6.11 -12.26 -11.52
N VAL A 263 5.75 -13.02 -10.49
CA VAL A 263 5.77 -12.59 -9.09
C VAL A 263 6.73 -13.50 -8.34
N THR A 264 7.86 -12.95 -7.88
CA THR A 264 8.94 -13.78 -7.32
C THR A 264 9.55 -13.21 -6.05
N GLY A 265 9.96 -14.08 -5.13
CA GLY A 265 10.63 -13.64 -3.89
C GLY A 265 9.68 -12.91 -2.96
N LEU A 266 8.83 -13.68 -2.26
CA LEU A 266 7.93 -13.15 -1.23
C LEU A 266 8.25 -13.83 0.09
N THR A 267 8.47 -13.06 1.14
CA THR A 267 8.56 -13.57 2.50
C THR A 267 7.47 -12.93 3.35
N ILE A 268 6.66 -13.76 4.01
CA ILE A 268 5.67 -13.31 5.00
C ILE A 268 5.97 -14.02 6.31
N ARG A 269 6.23 -13.25 7.37
CA ARG A 269 6.56 -13.81 8.67
C ARG A 269 5.91 -13.09 9.83
N ASP A 270 5.84 -13.75 10.98
CA ASP A 270 5.43 -13.16 12.25
C ASP A 270 4.07 -12.44 12.12
N THR A 271 3.11 -13.07 11.44
CA THR A 271 1.84 -12.45 11.03
C THR A 271 0.66 -13.12 11.74
N ILE A 272 -0.31 -12.30 12.12
CA ILE A 272 -1.57 -12.75 12.74
C ILE A 272 -2.72 -12.42 11.80
N PHE A 273 -3.49 -13.44 11.42
CA PHE A 273 -4.78 -13.30 10.75
C PHE A 273 -5.89 -13.48 11.77
N ASN A 274 -6.82 -12.52 11.85
CA ASN A 274 -7.92 -12.56 12.82
C ASN A 274 -9.27 -12.29 12.15
N GLY A 275 -10.13 -13.31 12.10
CA GLY A 275 -11.49 -13.18 11.58
C GLY A 275 -11.57 -12.93 10.07
N THR A 276 -10.49 -13.14 9.32
CA THR A 276 -10.44 -12.95 7.86
C THR A 276 -11.12 -14.10 7.10
N SER A 277 -11.56 -13.86 5.87
CA SER A 277 -12.12 -14.91 5.00
C SER A 277 -11.06 -15.92 4.56
N ASP A 278 -9.84 -15.46 4.35
CA ASP A 278 -8.67 -16.24 3.97
C ASP A 278 -7.46 -15.77 4.78
N GLY A 279 -6.46 -16.63 4.95
CA GLY A 279 -5.18 -16.26 5.56
C GLY A 279 -4.14 -15.97 4.48
N ILE A 280 -3.39 -17.01 4.11
CA ILE A 280 -2.46 -17.01 2.99
C ILE A 280 -3.23 -17.42 1.73
N ARG A 281 -3.24 -16.55 0.72
CA ARG A 281 -3.99 -16.79 -0.51
C ARG A 281 -3.17 -16.57 -1.78
N ILE A 282 -3.22 -17.52 -2.71
CA ILE A 282 -2.71 -17.36 -4.07
C ILE A 282 -3.86 -17.68 -5.03
N LYS A 283 -4.29 -16.70 -5.83
CA LYS A 283 -5.45 -16.80 -6.72
C LYS A 283 -5.03 -16.59 -8.17
N THR A 284 -5.21 -17.60 -9.02
CA THR A 284 -4.96 -17.50 -10.47
C THR A 284 -6.23 -17.86 -11.25
N TRP A 285 -6.51 -17.09 -12.31
CA TRP A 285 -7.71 -17.29 -13.13
C TRP A 285 -7.75 -18.70 -13.69
N GLU A 286 -8.94 -19.32 -13.62
CA GLU A 286 -9.19 -20.69 -14.10
C GLU A 286 -8.74 -20.86 -15.56
N SER A 287 -9.02 -19.87 -16.40
CA SER A 287 -8.44 -19.74 -17.73
C SER A 287 -7.54 -18.52 -17.76
N SER A 288 -6.23 -18.74 -17.94
CA SER A 288 -5.28 -17.64 -17.97
C SER A 288 -4.92 -17.20 -19.40
N ALA A 289 -4.93 -15.90 -19.63
CA ALA A 289 -4.49 -15.27 -20.87
C ALA A 289 -2.95 -15.11 -20.95
N SER A 290 -2.26 -15.24 -19.82
CA SER A 290 -0.80 -15.17 -19.70
C SER A 290 -0.20 -16.45 -19.13
N LYS A 291 1.08 -16.65 -19.46
CA LYS A 291 1.96 -17.68 -18.89
C LYS A 291 3.03 -16.97 -18.07
N ILE A 292 2.90 -17.00 -16.75
CA ILE A 292 3.82 -16.33 -15.82
C ILE A 292 4.17 -17.29 -14.68
N ILE A 293 5.22 -16.94 -13.95
CA ILE A 293 5.74 -17.70 -12.81
C ILE A 293 5.40 -16.99 -11.51
N VAL A 294 4.97 -17.76 -10.52
CA VAL A 294 4.80 -17.37 -9.12
C VAL A 294 5.74 -18.24 -8.31
N SER A 295 6.84 -17.69 -7.78
CA SER A 295 7.88 -18.52 -7.16
C SER A 295 8.71 -17.90 -6.05
N ASN A 296 9.40 -18.78 -5.31
CA ASN A 296 10.29 -18.44 -4.21
C ASN A 296 9.56 -17.72 -3.08
N PHE A 297 8.50 -18.35 -2.57
CA PHE A 297 7.70 -17.79 -1.49
C PHE A 297 7.96 -18.52 -0.18
N VAL A 298 8.08 -17.76 0.90
CA VAL A 298 8.24 -18.27 2.26
C VAL A 298 7.18 -17.65 3.15
N PHE A 299 6.41 -18.49 3.82
CA PHE A 299 5.44 -18.11 4.84
C PHE A 299 5.87 -18.77 6.14
N GLU A 300 6.18 -18.00 7.18
CA GLU A 300 6.77 -18.54 8.41
C GLU A 300 6.20 -17.90 9.69
N ASN A 301 5.91 -18.71 10.71
CA ASN A 301 5.44 -18.22 12.01
C ASN A 301 4.16 -17.38 11.89
N ILE A 302 3.08 -18.03 11.48
CA ILE A 302 1.80 -17.38 11.20
C ILE A 302 0.73 -17.94 12.12
N GLN A 303 0.04 -17.04 12.82
CA GLN A 303 -1.10 -17.38 13.66
C GLN A 303 -2.41 -17.10 12.91
N MET A 304 -3.31 -18.06 12.96
CA MET A 304 -4.67 -17.97 12.43
C MET A 304 -5.66 -17.94 13.60
N ILE A 305 -6.53 -16.94 13.64
CA ILE A 305 -7.59 -16.83 14.64
C ILE A 305 -8.89 -16.71 13.88
N ASP A 306 -9.72 -17.75 13.92
CA ASP A 306 -11.05 -17.74 13.32
C ASP A 306 -11.04 -17.37 11.83
N VAL A 307 -10.08 -17.92 11.08
CA VAL A 307 -9.88 -17.61 9.65
C VAL A 307 -10.71 -18.56 8.79
N GLY A 308 -11.44 -18.05 7.79
CA GLY A 308 -12.25 -18.86 6.87
C GLY A 308 -11.45 -19.97 6.19
N LYS A 309 -10.49 -19.61 5.33
CA LYS A 309 -9.56 -20.51 4.64
C LYS A 309 -8.11 -20.12 4.98
N PRO A 310 -7.51 -20.70 6.03
CA PRO A 310 -6.16 -20.35 6.45
C PRO A 310 -5.09 -20.41 5.34
N ILE A 311 -5.05 -21.49 4.56
CA ILE A 311 -4.13 -21.66 3.43
C ILE A 311 -4.96 -21.96 2.19
N ASN A 312 -4.89 -21.11 1.17
CA ASN A 312 -5.70 -21.21 -0.04
C ASN A 312 -4.90 -20.88 -1.31
N ILE A 313 -4.42 -21.91 -2.00
CA ILE A 313 -3.89 -21.82 -3.36
C ILE A 313 -5.00 -22.29 -4.32
N ASP A 314 -5.52 -21.38 -5.13
CA ASP A 314 -6.66 -21.56 -6.01
C ASP A 314 -6.31 -21.15 -7.44
N GLN A 315 -6.07 -22.13 -8.31
CA GLN A 315 -5.88 -21.93 -9.74
C GLN A 315 -7.17 -22.10 -10.56
N LYS A 316 -8.33 -22.15 -9.91
CA LYS A 316 -9.67 -22.17 -10.52
C LYS A 316 -10.44 -20.89 -10.19
N TYR A 317 -9.72 -19.78 -9.97
CA TYR A 317 -10.32 -18.54 -9.49
C TYR A 317 -11.34 -18.00 -10.51
N CYS A 318 -12.59 -17.92 -10.07
CA CYS A 318 -13.74 -17.45 -10.83
C CYS A 318 -14.65 -16.62 -9.91
N PRO A 319 -14.39 -15.31 -9.72
CA PRO A 319 -15.13 -14.52 -8.74
C PRO A 319 -16.58 -14.22 -9.17
N TYR A 320 -16.85 -14.22 -10.47
CA TYR A 320 -18.16 -13.91 -11.04
C TYR A 320 -18.54 -14.92 -12.12
N PRO A 321 -19.18 -16.04 -11.76
CA PRO A 321 -19.68 -17.01 -12.72
C PRO A 321 -20.76 -16.43 -13.64
N PRO A 322 -20.89 -16.90 -14.90
CA PRO A 322 -20.05 -17.93 -15.54
C PRO A 322 -18.72 -17.35 -16.01
N CYS A 323 -17.61 -18.03 -15.68
CA CYS A 323 -16.29 -17.65 -16.19
C CYS A 323 -16.03 -18.24 -17.58
N GLU A 324 -15.15 -17.57 -18.34
CA GLU A 324 -14.72 -18.08 -19.64
C GLU A 324 -13.94 -19.39 -19.45
N ASN A 325 -14.58 -20.53 -19.73
CA ASN A 325 -13.92 -21.83 -19.69
C ASN A 325 -13.17 -22.10 -21.01
N LYS A 326 -12.15 -21.27 -21.29
CA LYS A 326 -11.32 -21.36 -22.51
C LYS A 326 -10.11 -22.29 -22.33
N GLY A 327 -9.98 -22.95 -21.18
CA GLY A 327 -8.86 -23.81 -20.82
C GLY A 327 -8.45 -23.62 -19.37
N GLU A 328 -7.38 -24.31 -18.96
CA GLU A 328 -6.86 -24.29 -17.59
C GLU A 328 -5.88 -23.13 -17.34
N SER A 329 -5.52 -22.93 -16.08
CA SER A 329 -4.58 -21.87 -15.69
C SER A 329 -3.18 -22.23 -16.15
N HIS A 330 -2.49 -21.28 -16.77
CA HIS A 330 -1.10 -21.41 -17.21
C HIS A 330 -0.11 -20.60 -16.34
N VAL A 331 -0.52 -20.24 -15.13
CA VAL A 331 0.37 -19.66 -14.13
C VAL A 331 1.12 -20.80 -13.45
N GLN A 332 2.45 -20.85 -13.58
CA GLN A 332 3.26 -21.84 -12.87
C GLN A 332 3.50 -21.35 -11.43
N ILE A 333 2.93 -22.05 -10.46
CA ILE A 333 3.25 -21.85 -9.05
C ILE A 333 4.34 -22.86 -8.67
N GLN A 334 5.43 -22.40 -8.09
CA GLN A 334 6.52 -23.28 -7.65
C GLN A 334 7.34 -22.72 -6.49
N ASP A 335 8.06 -23.57 -5.78
CA ASP A 335 9.01 -23.18 -4.73
C ASP A 335 8.31 -22.36 -3.62
N ILE A 336 7.29 -22.98 -3.00
CA ILE A 336 6.47 -22.39 -1.94
C ILE A 336 6.76 -23.14 -0.65
N LYS A 337 7.24 -22.43 0.37
CA LYS A 337 7.47 -22.97 1.72
C LYS A 337 6.49 -22.38 2.71
N LEU A 338 5.71 -23.22 3.36
CA LEU A 338 4.74 -22.88 4.41
C LEU A 338 5.21 -23.54 5.70
N LYS A 339 5.62 -22.75 6.69
CA LYS A 339 6.29 -23.24 7.91
C LYS A 339 5.70 -22.66 9.19
N ASN A 340 5.46 -23.49 10.19
CA ASN A 340 4.99 -23.07 11.51
C ASN A 340 3.74 -22.19 11.41
N ILE A 341 2.67 -22.76 10.87
CA ILE A 341 1.38 -22.08 10.69
C ILE A 341 0.38 -22.75 11.62
N TYR A 342 -0.21 -21.99 12.54
CA TYR A 342 -0.99 -22.57 13.63
C TYR A 342 -2.22 -21.74 13.98
N GLY A 343 -3.16 -22.35 14.69
CA GLY A 343 -4.35 -21.69 15.21
C GLY A 343 -5.62 -22.30 14.65
N THR A 344 -6.61 -21.48 14.31
CA THR A 344 -7.97 -21.96 14.06
C THR A 344 -8.57 -21.54 12.72
N SER A 345 -9.34 -22.46 12.15
CA SER A 345 -10.11 -22.32 10.91
C SER A 345 -11.60 -22.29 11.21
N LYS A 346 -12.32 -21.35 10.59
CA LYS A 346 -13.79 -21.31 10.58
C LYS A 346 -14.38 -22.35 9.63
N ASN A 347 -13.75 -22.61 8.48
CA ASN A 347 -14.22 -23.65 7.56
C ASN A 347 -13.52 -24.98 7.85
N LYS A 348 -14.16 -26.08 7.44
CA LYS A 348 -13.58 -27.42 7.59
C LYS A 348 -12.30 -27.60 6.75
N VAL A 349 -12.32 -27.15 5.50
CA VAL A 349 -11.13 -27.16 4.64
C VAL A 349 -10.19 -26.05 5.09
N ALA A 350 -9.18 -26.39 5.88
CA ALA A 350 -8.20 -25.45 6.42
C ALA A 350 -7.01 -25.24 5.45
N VAL A 351 -6.69 -26.26 4.65
CA VAL A 351 -5.64 -26.23 3.64
C VAL A 351 -6.25 -26.60 2.28
N ASN A 352 -6.26 -25.67 1.35
CA ASN A 352 -6.68 -25.88 -0.04
C ASN A 352 -5.52 -25.63 -0.98
N LEU A 353 -5.05 -26.67 -1.67
CA LEU A 353 -4.00 -26.63 -2.68
C LEU A 353 -4.58 -27.10 -4.02
N GLN A 354 -5.35 -26.24 -4.66
CA GLN A 354 -6.04 -26.54 -5.91
C GLN A 354 -5.26 -25.98 -7.11
N CYS A 355 -4.44 -26.83 -7.72
CA CYS A 355 -3.57 -26.45 -8.81
C CYS A 355 -4.08 -26.94 -10.18
N SER A 356 -3.60 -26.28 -11.23
CA SER A 356 -3.93 -26.58 -12.62
C SER A 356 -3.36 -27.94 -13.03
N LYS A 357 -4.12 -28.73 -13.81
CA LYS A 357 -3.62 -30.01 -14.32
C LYS A 357 -2.53 -29.82 -15.38
N SER A 358 -2.65 -28.79 -16.20
CA SER A 358 -1.65 -28.43 -17.23
C SER A 358 -0.41 -27.77 -16.63
N PHE A 359 -0.55 -27.07 -15.50
CA PHE A 359 0.53 -26.40 -14.78
C PHE A 359 0.46 -26.74 -13.29
N PRO A 360 0.77 -28.00 -12.92
CA PRO A 360 0.73 -28.44 -11.53
C PRO A 360 1.67 -27.60 -10.68
N CYS A 361 1.29 -27.37 -9.43
CA CYS A 361 2.17 -26.71 -8.47
C CYS A 361 3.39 -27.60 -8.21
N LYS A 362 4.59 -27.01 -8.13
CA LYS A 362 5.85 -27.75 -7.95
C LYS A 362 6.55 -27.34 -6.67
N ASN A 363 7.16 -28.29 -5.97
CA ASN A 363 7.97 -28.02 -4.79
C ASN A 363 7.23 -27.15 -3.75
N VAL A 364 6.03 -27.61 -3.34
CA VAL A 364 5.27 -27.00 -2.24
C VAL A 364 5.61 -27.74 -0.94
N GLU A 365 6.30 -27.08 -0.02
CA GLU A 365 6.76 -27.66 1.24
C GLU A 365 5.87 -27.18 2.40
N LEU A 366 5.27 -28.12 3.14
CA LEU A 366 4.47 -27.87 4.34
C LEU A 366 5.23 -28.34 5.59
N VAL A 367 5.55 -27.45 6.52
CA VAL A 367 6.31 -27.79 7.73
C VAL A 367 5.59 -27.29 8.96
N ASP A 368 5.25 -28.17 9.90
CA ASP A 368 4.57 -27.80 11.15
C ASP A 368 3.30 -26.97 10.92
N ILE A 369 2.31 -27.58 10.26
CA ILE A 369 0.98 -26.98 10.03
C ILE A 369 0.02 -27.51 11.10
N ASN A 370 -0.53 -26.63 11.94
CA ASN A 370 -1.39 -26.98 13.06
C ASN A 370 -2.65 -26.09 13.13
N LEU A 371 -3.59 -26.35 12.23
CA LEU A 371 -4.83 -25.62 12.02
C LEU A 371 -6.02 -26.45 12.46
N GLU A 372 -6.62 -26.10 13.59
CA GLU A 372 -7.80 -26.79 14.12
C GLU A 372 -9.09 -26.14 13.62
N HIS A 373 -10.15 -26.92 13.46
CA HIS A 373 -11.45 -26.39 13.07
C HIS A 373 -12.26 -26.02 14.32
N ASN A 374 -12.81 -24.79 14.37
CA ASN A 374 -13.53 -24.29 15.54
C ASN A 374 -14.99 -24.79 15.66
N GLY A 375 -15.56 -25.36 14.60
CA GLY A 375 -16.89 -25.98 14.63
C GLY A 375 -16.85 -27.41 15.18
N VAL A 376 -17.01 -27.57 16.49
CA VAL A 376 -16.96 -28.89 17.17
C VAL A 376 -17.95 -29.91 16.58
N GLU A 377 -19.05 -29.45 15.96
CA GLU A 377 -20.08 -30.30 15.36
C GLU A 377 -19.75 -30.78 13.93
N ASP A 378 -18.92 -30.04 13.18
CA ASP A 378 -18.60 -30.34 11.77
C ASP A 378 -17.37 -31.25 11.59
N GLY A 379 -16.74 -31.63 12.70
CA GLY A 379 -15.59 -32.51 12.78
C GLY A 379 -14.25 -31.78 12.60
N PRO A 380 -13.13 -32.54 12.51
CA PRO A 380 -11.80 -31.96 12.43
C PRO A 380 -11.59 -31.24 11.09
N SER A 381 -10.64 -30.31 11.10
CA SER A 381 -10.12 -29.66 9.89
C SER A 381 -9.66 -30.70 8.86
N THR A 382 -9.79 -30.39 7.58
CA THR A 382 -9.34 -31.21 6.45
C THR A 382 -8.45 -30.43 5.49
N ALA A 383 -7.71 -31.16 4.66
CA ALA A 383 -6.94 -30.63 3.54
C ALA A 383 -7.50 -31.14 2.21
N VAL A 384 -7.45 -30.31 1.17
CA VAL A 384 -7.79 -30.66 -0.22
C VAL A 384 -6.59 -30.32 -1.10
N CYS A 385 -6.17 -31.27 -1.93
CA CYS A 385 -5.06 -31.07 -2.84
C CYS A 385 -5.34 -31.66 -4.21
N GLU A 386 -5.00 -30.92 -5.26
CA GLU A 386 -5.25 -31.27 -6.65
C GLU A 386 -4.05 -30.82 -7.50
N ASN A 387 -3.42 -31.73 -8.24
CA ASN A 387 -2.29 -31.46 -9.13
C ASN A 387 -1.12 -30.70 -8.46
N VAL A 388 -0.73 -31.13 -7.26
CA VAL A 388 0.38 -30.52 -6.52
C VAL A 388 1.47 -31.56 -6.23
N ASP A 389 2.70 -31.22 -6.58
CA ASP A 389 3.90 -31.88 -6.09
C ASP A 389 4.32 -31.20 -4.78
N SER A 390 4.16 -31.91 -3.67
CA SER A 390 4.37 -31.39 -2.32
C SER A 390 5.08 -32.36 -1.39
N SER A 391 5.76 -31.80 -0.40
CA SER A 391 6.33 -32.52 0.74
C SER A 391 5.81 -31.94 2.05
N ALA A 392 5.76 -32.76 3.11
CA ALA A 392 5.38 -32.29 4.44
C ALA A 392 6.13 -33.00 5.54
N HIS A 393 6.43 -32.23 6.58
CA HIS A 393 7.29 -32.63 7.68
C HIS A 393 6.77 -32.03 8.99
N GLY A 394 7.06 -32.70 10.11
CA GLY A 394 6.67 -32.23 11.44
C GLY A 394 5.20 -32.46 11.76
N LYS A 395 4.62 -31.62 12.63
CA LYS A 395 3.22 -31.76 13.06
C LYS A 395 2.28 -31.31 11.93
N MET A 396 1.30 -32.15 11.58
CA MET A 396 0.35 -31.89 10.50
C MET A 396 -1.11 -32.09 10.96
N VAL A 397 -1.79 -30.99 11.20
CA VAL A 397 -3.24 -30.88 11.43
C VAL A 397 -3.72 -29.73 10.54
N PRO A 398 -4.62 -29.95 9.57
CA PRO A 398 -5.18 -31.23 9.14
C PRO A 398 -4.12 -32.22 8.63
N GLN A 399 -4.49 -33.51 8.54
CA GLN A 399 -3.66 -34.49 7.84
C GLN A 399 -3.44 -34.01 6.41
N HIS A 400 -2.18 -34.01 5.99
CA HIS A 400 -1.76 -33.56 4.67
C HIS A 400 -2.34 -34.45 3.56
N CYS A 401 -2.43 -33.93 2.34
CA CYS A 401 -2.95 -34.68 1.20
C CYS A 401 -1.94 -35.61 0.53
N MET A 402 -0.71 -35.68 1.04
CA MET A 402 0.36 -36.46 0.39
C MET A 402 0.18 -37.96 0.61
N GLY A 403 0.40 -38.72 -0.46
CA GLY A 403 0.49 -40.18 -0.49
C GLY A 403 1.67 -40.62 -1.34
#